data_AF-A0A9D7Y6U8-F1
#
_entry.id   AF-A0A9D7Y6U8-F1
#
_cell.length_a   1.000
_cell.length_b   1.000
_cell.length_c   1.000
_cell.angle_alpha   90.00
_cell.angle_beta   90.00
_cell.angle_gamma   90.00
#
_symmetry.space_group_name_H-M   'P 1'
#
loop_
_entity.id
_entity.type
_entity.pdbx_description
1 polymer ?
#
loop_
_entity_poly.entity_id
_entity_poly.type
_entity_poly.pdbx_seq_one_letter_code
_entity_poly.pdbx_strand_id
1 'polypeptide(L)'
;MSRGLEQDIINREYISQLIRSAGSVAANYIEANDKLGDKDLRFKIKISKKEAKECILWLKHILTYDNEQLENERIALLKEADELMKILAAILRRLGA
;
A
#
# COMPACT_ATOMS: atom_id res chain seq x y z
N MET A 1 -2.20 -6.86 12.90
CA MET A 1 -0.87 -6.21 12.97
C MET A 1 -0.80 -4.93 13.81
N SER A 2 -1.31 -3.76 13.40
CA SER A 2 -0.93 -2.46 14.04
C SER A 2 -1.23 -2.33 15.54
N ARG A 3 -2.26 -3.00 16.05
CA ARG A 3 -2.63 -3.00 17.48
C ARG A 3 -1.71 -3.85 18.37
N GLY A 4 -0.93 -4.76 17.78
CA GLY A 4 0.00 -5.64 18.49
C GLY A 4 1.46 -5.19 18.43
N LEU A 5 1.76 -4.12 17.68
CA LEU A 5 3.11 -3.56 17.58
C LEU A 5 3.46 -2.70 18.79
N GLU A 6 4.70 -2.81 19.25
CA GLU A 6 5.26 -1.90 20.24
C GLU A 6 5.19 -0.45 19.74
N GLN A 7 4.72 0.44 20.61
CA GLN A 7 4.43 1.84 20.29
C GLN A 7 5.59 2.76 20.65
N ASP A 8 6.78 2.45 20.15
CA ASP A 8 7.96 3.31 20.23
C ASP A 8 7.93 4.44 19.17
N ILE A 9 8.94 5.32 19.19
CA ILE A 9 9.02 6.49 18.30
C ILE A 9 9.10 6.07 16.82
N ILE A 10 9.82 4.98 16.53
CA ILE A 10 10.05 4.48 15.17
C ILE A 10 8.76 3.86 14.62
N ASN A 11 8.18 2.90 15.35
CA ASN A 11 6.97 2.20 14.93
C ASN A 11 5.76 3.13 14.84
N ARG A 12 5.63 4.14 15.73
CA ARG A 12 4.54 5.13 15.61
C ARG A 12 4.58 5.87 14.27
N GLU A 13 5.76 6.30 13.85
CA GLU A 13 5.92 7.00 12.57
C GLU A 13 5.64 6.06 11.40
N TYR A 14 6.22 4.85 11.40
CA TYR A 14 5.99 3.89 10.32
C TYR A 14 4.53 3.44 10.21
N ILE A 15 3.84 3.22 11.34
CA ILE A 15 2.42 2.88 11.36
C ILE A 15 1.58 4.03 10.79
N SER A 16 1.88 5.28 11.16
CA SER A 16 1.19 6.46 10.65
C SER A 16 1.32 6.56 9.12
N GLN A 17 2.53 6.42 8.59
CA GLN A 17 2.78 6.46 7.15
C GLN A 17 2.13 5.28 6.41
N LEU A 18 2.16 4.08 7.00
CA LEU A 18 1.51 2.90 6.44
C LEU A 18 -0.01 3.10 6.35
N ILE A 19 -0.66 3.58 7.41
CA ILE A 19 -2.12 3.80 7.41
C ILE A 19 -2.52 4.80 6.33
N ARG A 20 -1.77 5.90 6.19
CA ARG A 20 -2.03 6.93 5.19
C ARG A 20 -1.88 6.41 3.76
N SER A 21 -0.76 5.76 3.46
CA SER A 21 -0.51 5.20 2.14
C SER A 21 -1.54 4.11 1.79
N ALA A 22 -1.89 3.23 2.74
CA ALA A 22 -2.88 2.17 2.52
C ALA A 22 -4.27 2.73 2.21
N GLY A 23 -4.71 3.75 2.95
CA GLY A 23 -5.95 4.47 2.64
C GLY A 23 -5.91 5.16 1.27
N SER A 24 -4.77 5.75 0.91
CA SER A 24 -4.56 6.46 -0.35
C SER A 24 -4.65 5.52 -1.57
N VAL A 25 -4.21 4.26 -1.46
CA VAL A 25 -4.37 3.25 -2.53
C VAL A 25 -5.84 3.09 -2.90
N ALA A 26 -6.70 2.86 -1.91
CA ALA A 26 -8.13 2.63 -2.11
C ALA A 26 -8.83 3.91 -2.58
N ALA A 27 -8.53 5.06 -1.96
CA ALA A 27 -9.12 6.35 -2.32
C ALA A 27 -8.86 6.69 -3.79
N ASN A 28 -7.60 6.60 -4.25
CA ASN A 28 -7.27 6.87 -5.65
C ASN A 28 -7.88 5.86 -6.61
N TYR A 29 -8.04 4.59 -6.22
CA TYR A 29 -8.71 3.60 -7.07
C TYR A 29 -10.21 3.88 -7.20
N ILE A 30 -10.88 4.29 -6.11
CA ILE A 30 -12.28 4.71 -6.13
C ILE A 30 -12.46 5.91 -7.06
N GLU A 31 -11.65 6.97 -6.88
CA GLU A 31 -11.66 8.15 -7.74
C GLU A 31 -11.37 7.81 -9.22
N ALA A 32 -10.53 6.81 -9.48
CA ALA A 32 -10.25 6.35 -10.83
C ALA A 32 -11.48 5.74 -11.51
N ASN A 33 -12.43 5.18 -10.75
CA ASN A 33 -13.69 4.65 -11.30
C ASN A 33 -14.68 5.78 -11.63
N ASP A 34 -14.58 6.92 -10.95
CA ASP A 34 -15.37 8.14 -11.21
C ASP A 34 -14.67 9.07 -12.25
N LYS A 35 -13.86 8.48 -13.14
CA LYS A 35 -13.01 9.19 -14.11
C LYS A 35 -13.77 10.19 -14.99
N LEU A 36 -13.14 11.33 -15.26
CA LEU A 36 -13.57 12.27 -16.30
C LEU A 36 -13.14 11.84 -17.71
N GLY A 37 -12.25 10.86 -17.82
CA GLY A 37 -11.77 10.28 -19.08
C GLY A 37 -10.56 9.37 -18.90
N ASP A 38 -10.06 8.77 -19.98
CA ASP A 38 -9.00 7.74 -19.89
C ASP A 38 -7.64 8.27 -19.43
N LYS A 39 -7.34 9.55 -19.71
CA LYS A 39 -6.11 10.21 -19.19
C LYS A 39 -6.16 10.32 -17.67
N ASP A 40 -7.32 10.69 -17.13
CA ASP A 40 -7.56 10.84 -15.69
C ASP A 40 -7.52 9.48 -14.98
N LEU A 41 -8.21 8.48 -15.53
CA LEU A 41 -8.12 7.08 -15.07
C LEU A 41 -6.67 6.60 -14.96
N ARG A 42 -5.88 6.74 -16.04
CA ARG A 42 -4.47 6.33 -16.02
C ARG A 42 -3.68 7.06 -14.93
N PHE A 43 -3.92 8.35 -14.76
CA PHE A 43 -3.23 9.16 -13.76
C PHE A 43 -3.56 8.70 -12.33
N LYS A 44 -4.84 8.50 -12.02
CA LYS A 44 -5.28 8.03 -10.69
C LYS A 44 -4.82 6.62 -10.38
N ILE A 45 -4.85 5.69 -11.34
CA ILE A 45 -4.27 4.35 -11.15
C ILE A 45 -2.74 4.42 -10.94
N LYS A 46 -2.02 5.35 -11.60
CA LYS A 46 -0.58 5.57 -11.34
C LYS A 46 -0.34 6.03 -9.91
N ILE A 47 -1.17 6.93 -9.37
CA ILE A 47 -1.08 7.36 -7.96
C ILE A 47 -1.36 6.17 -7.04
N SER A 48 -2.47 5.45 -7.22
CA SER A 48 -2.81 4.27 -6.44
C SER A 48 -1.66 3.24 -6.42
N LYS A 49 -1.01 3.00 -7.57
CA LYS A 49 0.16 2.11 -7.65
C LYS A 49 1.39 2.65 -6.91
N LYS A 50 1.63 3.96 -6.94
CA LYS A 50 2.71 4.60 -6.19
C LYS A 50 2.49 4.42 -4.68
N GLU A 51 1.28 4.66 -4.22
CA GLU A 51 0.89 4.50 -2.81
C GLU A 51 1.00 3.04 -2.35
N ALA A 52 0.71 2.06 -3.22
CA ALA A 52 0.91 0.65 -2.91
C ALA A 52 2.40 0.31 -2.72
N LYS A 53 3.30 0.95 -3.49
CA LYS A 53 4.74 0.81 -3.27
C LYS A 53 5.20 1.42 -1.96
N GLU A 54 4.62 2.56 -1.57
CA GLU A 54 4.90 3.18 -0.28
C GLU A 54 4.40 2.30 0.88
N CYS A 55 3.22 1.67 0.75
CA CYS A 55 2.74 0.67 1.72
C CYS A 55 3.75 -0.46 1.93
N ILE A 56 4.27 -1.03 0.82
CA ILE A 56 5.29 -2.09 0.87
C ILE A 56 6.56 -1.62 1.57
N LEU A 57 7.01 -0.37 1.30
CA LEU A 57 8.17 0.21 1.97
C LEU A 57 7.95 0.30 3.49
N TRP A 58 6.81 0.85 3.92
CA TRP A 58 6.52 1.02 5.34
C TRP A 58 6.32 -0.32 6.06
N LEU A 59 5.68 -1.30 5.42
CA LEU A 59 5.59 -2.66 5.95
C LEU A 59 6.97 -3.28 6.18
N LYS A 60 7.95 -3.07 5.28
CA LYS A 60 9.33 -3.57 5.45
C LYS A 60 10.06 -2.91 6.61
N HIS A 61 9.72 -1.66 6.94
CA HIS A 61 10.40 -0.89 7.97
C HIS A 61 9.80 -1.07 9.36
N ILE A 62 8.54 -1.48 9.48
CA ILE A 62 7.93 -1.81 10.77
C ILE A 62 8.78 -2.84 11.52
N LEU A 63 9.11 -2.52 12.77
CA LEU A 63 9.89 -3.36 13.67
C LEU A 63 8.97 -4.34 14.39
N THR A 64 9.28 -5.63 14.27
CA THR A 64 8.55 -6.74 14.89
C THR A 64 9.21 -7.26 16.18
N TYR A 65 10.41 -6.76 16.51
CA TYR A 65 11.17 -7.12 17.72
C TYR A 65 11.24 -8.63 17.97
N ASP A 66 11.60 -9.40 16.94
CA ASP A 66 11.71 -10.86 16.95
C ASP A 66 10.41 -11.60 17.34
N ASN A 67 9.26 -10.93 17.31
CA ASN A 67 7.96 -11.56 17.47
C ASN A 67 7.57 -12.30 16.19
N GLU A 68 7.68 -13.62 16.22
CA GLU A 68 7.42 -14.50 15.07
C GLU A 68 5.99 -14.37 14.51
N GLN A 69 4.98 -14.15 15.37
CA GLN A 69 3.61 -13.97 14.91
C GLN A 69 3.47 -12.67 14.10
N LEU A 70 4.04 -11.56 14.60
CA LEU A 70 4.01 -10.28 13.90
C LEU A 70 4.83 -10.32 12.61
N GLU A 71 5.93 -11.09 12.60
CA GLU A 71 6.73 -11.30 11.40
C GLU A 71 5.95 -12.05 10.32
N ASN A 72 5.26 -13.12 10.69
CA ASN A 72 4.41 -13.87 9.77
C ASN A 72 3.26 -13.00 9.22
N GLU A 73 2.64 -12.17 10.06
CA GLU A 73 1.65 -11.17 9.61
C GLU A 73 2.27 -10.17 8.63
N ARG A 74 3.47 -9.65 8.92
CA ARG A 74 4.20 -8.71 8.04
C ARG A 74 4.46 -9.31 6.67
N ILE A 75 4.94 -10.55 6.62
CA ILE A 75 5.23 -11.28 5.38
C ILE A 75 3.94 -11.49 4.56
N ALA A 76 2.86 -11.92 5.21
CA ALA A 76 1.56 -12.08 4.55
C ALA A 76 1.07 -10.76 3.94
N LEU A 77 1.11 -9.67 4.70
CA LEU A 77 0.71 -8.33 4.23
C LEU A 77 1.62 -7.80 3.12
N LEU A 78 2.93 -8.06 3.18
CA LEU A 78 3.87 -7.70 2.11
C LEU A 78 3.52 -8.41 0.80
N LYS A 79 3.15 -9.70 0.87
CA LYS A 79 2.71 -10.47 -0.29
C LYS A 79 1.43 -9.88 -0.87
N GLU A 80 0.41 -9.61 -0.04
CA GLU A 80 -0.85 -9.02 -0.50
C GLU A 80 -0.64 -7.63 -1.14
N ALA A 81 0.20 -6.79 -0.54
CA ALA A 81 0.50 -5.46 -1.07
C ALA A 81 1.25 -5.54 -2.42
N ASP A 82 2.16 -6.50 -2.59
CA ASP A 82 2.85 -6.76 -3.85
C ASP A 82 1.89 -7.27 -4.94
N GLU A 83 0.98 -8.18 -4.59
CA GLU A 83 -0.09 -8.65 -5.48
C GLU A 83 -0.99 -7.51 -5.94
N LEU A 84 -1.43 -6.64 -5.01
CA LEU A 84 -2.22 -5.45 -5.33
C LEU A 84 -1.46 -4.48 -6.25
N MET A 85 -0.18 -4.22 -5.97
CA MET A 85 0.67 -3.41 -6.85
C MET A 85 0.77 -4.02 -8.26
N LYS A 86 0.91 -5.34 -8.38
CA LYS A 86 0.96 -6.05 -9.66
C LYS A 86 -0.36 -5.97 -10.42
N ILE A 87 -1.50 -6.04 -9.73
CA ILE A 87 -2.83 -5.83 -10.31
C ILE A 87 -2.94 -4.41 -10.88
N LEU A 88 -2.59 -3.38 -10.10
CA LEU A 88 -2.59 -1.99 -10.56
C LEU A 88 -1.67 -1.78 -11.76
N ALA A 89 -0.49 -2.43 -11.76
CA ALA A 89 0.41 -2.43 -12.91
C ALA A 89 -0.19 -3.11 -14.15
N ALA A 90 -0.93 -4.21 -13.99
CA ALA A 90 -1.61 -4.88 -15.09
C ALA A 90 -2.75 -4.03 -15.67
N ILE A 91 -3.51 -3.33 -14.82
CA ILE A 91 -4.53 -2.36 -15.25
C ILE A 91 -3.89 -1.26 -16.09
N LEU A 92 -2.79 -0.66 -15.63
CA LEU A 92 -2.07 0.38 -16.38
C LEU A 92 -1.62 -0.10 -17.77
N ARG A 93 -1.06 -1.31 -17.86
CA ARG A 93 -0.66 -1.89 -19.16
C ARG A 93 -1.85 -2.04 -20.11
N ARG A 94 -3.01 -2.46 -19.60
CA ARG A 94 -4.25 -2.56 -20.40
C ARG A 94 -4.78 -1.20 -20.87
N LEU A 95 -4.49 -0.13 -20.12
CA LEU A 95 -4.87 1.25 -20.47
C LEU A 95 -3.89 1.94 -21.44
N GLY A 96 -2.84 1.24 -21.89
CA GLY A 96 -1.81 1.77 -22.80
C GLY A 96 -0.79 2.69 -22.13
N ALA A 97 -0.53 2.48 -20.83
CA ALA A 97 0.42 3.25 -20.02
C ALA A 97 1.78 2.58 -19.86
#